data_AF-A0A7L9UNQ3-F1
#
_entry.id   AF-A0A7L9UNQ3-F1
#
_cell.length_a   1.000
_cell.length_b   1.000
_cell.length_c   1.000
_cell.angle_alpha   90.00
_cell.angle_beta   90.00
_cell.angle_gamma   90.00
#
_symmetry.space_group_name_H-M   'P 1'
#
loop_
_entity.id
_entity.type
_entity.pdbx_description
1 polymer ?
#
loop_
_entity_poly.entity_id
_entity_poly.type
_entity_poly.pdbx_seq_one_letter_code
_entity_poly.pdbx_strand_id
1 'polypeptide(L)' 'MSDGIGYVFDARPTVNGCVFLTVMPHDRRNDFPAKAYVLTRSEALELYGKLEGVLFGSGVVKGVELR' A
#
# COMPACT_ATOMS: atom_id res chain seq x y z
N MET A 1 -18.30 -0.26 -15.66
CA MET A 1 -18.16 -0.58 -14.21
C MET A 1 -16.75 -1.09 -14.06
N SER A 2 -15.90 -0.43 -13.27
CA SER A 2 -14.50 -0.86 -13.16
C SER A 2 -14.44 -2.09 -12.27
N ASP A 3 -14.25 -3.27 -12.87
CA ASP A 3 -14.01 -4.59 -12.25
C ASP A 3 -12.65 -4.66 -11.52
N GLY A 4 -12.24 -3.55 -10.89
CA GLY A 4 -10.96 -3.42 -10.24
C GLY A 4 -11.00 -4.10 -8.88
N ILE A 5 -10.28 -5.22 -8.78
CA ILE A 5 -9.94 -5.86 -7.51
C ILE A 5 -9.26 -4.81 -6.63
N GLY A 6 -9.97 -4.29 -5.63
CA GLY A 6 -9.46 -3.29 -4.72
C GLY A 6 -8.53 -3.90 -3.68
N TYR A 7 -7.47 -3.19 -3.32
CA TYR A 7 -6.64 -3.49 -2.16
C TYR A 7 -6.70 -2.31 -1.19
N VAL A 8 -6.73 -2.61 0.10
CA VAL A 8 -6.64 -1.64 1.20
C VAL A 8 -5.23 -1.67 1.75
N PHE A 9 -4.63 -0.50 1.85
CA PHE A 9 -3.30 -0.31 2.42
C PHE A 9 -3.44 0.42 3.76
N ASP A 10 -2.87 -0.13 4.82
CA ASP A 10 -2.79 0.50 6.15
C ASP A 10 -1.32 0.64 6.54
N ALA A 11 -0.85 1.86 6.77
CA ALA A 11 0.52 2.14 7.14
C ALA A 11 0.57 2.84 8.49
N ARG A 12 1.37 2.31 9.43
CA ARG A 12 1.50 2.86 10.79
C ARG A 12 2.96 2.92 11.22
N PRO A 13 3.40 3.99 11.91
CA PRO A 13 4.74 4.03 12.47
C PRO A 13 4.88 3.01 13.61
N THR A 14 6.04 2.38 13.71
CA THR A 14 6.41 1.51 14.82
C THR A 14 7.20 2.29 15.87
N VAL A 15 7.30 1.74 17.09
CA VAL A 15 8.03 2.37 18.21
C VAL A 15 9.51 2.65 17.93
N ASN A 16 10.13 1.90 17.01
CA ASN A 16 11.53 2.05 16.61
C ASN A 16 11.73 2.91 15.35
N GLY A 17 10.69 3.63 14.89
CA GLY A 17 10.78 4.52 13.74
C GLY A 17 10.74 3.83 12.37
N CYS A 18 10.39 2.54 12.33
CA CYS A 18 10.03 1.82 11.11
C CYS A 18 8.55 2.09 10.75
N VAL A 19 8.12 1.56 9.61
CA VAL A 19 6.74 1.61 9.13
C VAL A 19 6.21 0.19 9.04
N PHE A 20 5.09 -0.07 9.71
CA PHE A 20 4.30 -1.29 9.55
C PHE A 20 3.28 -1.07 8.44
N LEU A 21 3.38 -1.83 7.35
CA LEU A 21 2.49 -1.74 6.19
C LEU A 21 1.67 -3.03 6.08
N THR A 22 0.35 -2.90 6.07
CA THR A 22 -0.59 -4.00 5.84
C THR A 22 -1.27 -3.83 4.49
N VAL A 23 -1.32 -4.90 3.70
CA VAL A 23 -2.01 -4.96 2.41
C VAL A 23 -3.10 -6.02 2.51
N MET A 24 -4.35 -5.59 2.39
CA MET A 24 -5.55 -6.43 2.52
C MET A 24 -6.36 -6.36 1.23
N PRO A 25 -6.98 -7.46 0.78
CA PRO A 25 -7.95 -7.36 -0.30
C PRO A 25 -9.20 -6.62 0.20
N HIS A 26 -9.82 -5.81 -0.66
CA HIS A 26 -11.06 -5.07 -0.33
C HIS A 26 -12.22 -6.03 -0.03
N ASP A 27 -12.31 -7.12 -0.79
CA ASP A 27 -13.28 -8.19 -0.57
C ASP A 27 -12.58 -9.42 0.01
N ARG A 28 -13.30 -10.22 0.80
CA ARG A 28 -12.79 -11.49 1.34
C ARG A 28 -12.41 -12.43 0.19
N ARG A 29 -11.12 -12.51 -0.09
CA ARG A 29 -10.52 -13.40 -1.09
C ARG A 29 -9.76 -14.52 -0.41
N ASN A 30 -10.07 -15.76 -0.77
CA ASN A 30 -9.36 -16.94 -0.27
C ASN A 30 -8.00 -17.15 -0.95
N ASP A 31 -7.79 -16.53 -2.11
CA ASP A 31 -6.58 -16.68 -2.93
C ASP A 31 -5.52 -15.60 -2.66
N PHE A 32 -5.85 -14.56 -1.91
CA PHE A 32 -4.88 -13.58 -1.44
C PHE A 32 -5.07 -13.30 0.06
N PRO A 33 -4.32 -14.00 0.94
CA PRO A 33 -4.31 -13.65 2.36
C PRO A 33 -3.70 -12.27 2.55
N ALA A 34 -4.19 -11.53 3.54
CA ALA A 34 -3.60 -10.25 3.94
C ALA A 34 -2.11 -10.41 4.23
N LYS A 35 -1.30 -9.44 3.80
CA LYS A 35 0.15 -9.43 4.00
C LYS A 35 0.55 -8.24 4.85
N ALA A 36 1.54 -8.45 5.71
CA ALA A 36 2.12 -7.40 6.55
C ALA A 36 3.63 -7.32 6.33
N TYR A 37 4.15 -6.11 6.36
CA TYR A 37 5.55 -5.79 6.15
C TYR A 37 6.03 -4.82 7.22
N VAL A 38 7.28 -4.96 7.65
CA VAL A 38 7.98 -3.96 8.46
C VAL A 38 9.07 -3.37 7.58
N LEU A 39 8.96 -2.08 7.29
CA LEU A 39 9.88 -1.35 6.43
C LEU A 39 10.68 -0.37 7.29
N THR A 40 11.98 -0.30 7.08
CA THR A 40 12.76 0.85 7.54
C THR A 40 12.26 2.13 6.86
N ARG A 41 12.60 3.28 7.44
CA ARG A 41 12.24 4.58 6.86
C ARG A 41 12.74 4.73 5.40
N SER A 42 13.95 4.26 5.11
CA SER A 42 14.52 4.33 3.76
C SER A 42 13.76 3.45 2.77
N GLU A 43 13.42 2.22 3.16
CA GLU A 43 12.63 1.29 2.33
C GLU A 43 11.21 1.82 2.08
N ALA A 44 10.60 2.47 3.08
CA ALA A 44 9.29 3.09 2.92
C ALA A 44 9.31 4.26 1.91
N LEU A 45 10.36 5.08 1.93
CA LEU A 45 10.55 6.18 0.97
C LEU A 45 10.82 5.66 -0.44
N GLU A 46 11.62 4.59 -0.58
CA GLU A 46 11.86 3.95 -1.88
C GLU A 46 10.57 3.35 -2.45
N LEU A 47 9.78 2.68 -1.61
CA LEU A 47 8.48 2.14 -2.00
C LEU A 47 7.54 3.26 -2.45
N TYR A 48 7.47 4.37 -1.72
CA TYR A 48 6.67 5.53 -2.08
C TYR A 48 7.07 6.09 -3.46
N GLY A 49 8.36 6.32 -3.70
CA GLY A 49 8.85 6.82 -4.99
C GLY A 49 8.53 5.88 -6.16
N LYS A 50 8.63 4.56 -5.95
CA LYS A 50 8.23 3.56 -6.95
C LYS A 50 6.72 3.60 -7.22
N LEU A 51 5.91 3.74 -6.17
CA LEU A 51 4.45 3.83 -6.30
C LEU A 51 4.01 5.13 -6.96
N GLU A 52 4.62 6.27 -6.63
CA GLU A 52 4.35 7.53 -7.34
C GLU A 52 4.63 7.41 -8.84
N GLY A 53 5.76 6.80 -9.22
CA GLY A 53 6.08 6.56 -10.63
C GLY A 53 5.03 5.72 -11.35
N VAL A 54 4.43 4.75 -10.67
CA VAL A 54 3.37 3.89 -11.21
C VAL A 54 2.02 4.62 -11.26
N LEU A 55 1.64 5.33 -10.20
CA LEU A 55 0.33 5.99 -10.06
C LEU A 55 0.21 7.23 -10.96
N PHE A 56 1.28 8.02 -11.06
CA PHE A 56 1.29 9.25 -11.85
C PHE A 56 1.81 9.05 -13.29
N GLY A 57 2.47 7.92 -13.58
CA GLY A 57 2.85 7.54 -14.94
C GLY A 57 1.75 6.84 -15.75
N SER A 58 0.70 6.31 -15.10
CA SER A 58 -0.33 5.46 -15.75
C SER A 58 -1.77 6.02 -15.77
N GLY A 59 -1.99 7.25 -15.32
CA GLY A 59 -3.29 7.94 -15.50
C GLY A 59 -4.46 7.35 -14.70
N VAL A 60 -4.23 6.48 -13.72
CA VAL A 60 -5.28 5.95 -12.82
C VAL A 60 -4.94 6.29 -11.38
N VAL A 61 -5.48 7.40 -10.89
CA VAL A 61 -5.47 7.76 -9.46
C VAL A 61 -6.77 7.26 -8.84
N LYS A 62 -6.68 6.25 -7.98
CA LYS A 62 -7.72 5.97 -6.99
C LYS A 62 -7.09 5.80 -5.61
N GLY A 63 -7.23 6.86 -4.81
CA GLY A 63 -7.23 6.81 -3.36
C GLY A 63 -5.89 6.52 -2.68
N VAL A 64 -5.06 7.55 -2.53
CA VAL A 64 -4.03 7.59 -1.49
C VAL A 64 -4.40 8.73 -0.55
N GLU A 65 -4.98 8.43 0.61
CA GLU A 65 -4.97 9.35 1.74
C GLU A 65 -4.01 8.74 2.79
N LEU A 66 -2.78 9.24 2.81
CA LEU A 66 -1.83 9.01 3.89
C LEU A 66 -2.02 10.18 4.87
N ARG A 67 -2.51 9.88 6.08
CA ARG A 67 -2.52 10.81 7.21
C ARG A 67 -1.43 10.43 8.20
#